data_AF-A0A352UNL1-F1
#
_entry.id   AF-A0A352UNL1-F1
#
_cell.length_a   1.000
_cell.length_b   1.000
_cell.length_c   1.000
_cell.angle_alpha   90.00
_cell.angle_beta   90.00
_cell.angle_gamma   90.00
#
_symmetry.space_group_name_H-M   'P 1'
#
loop_
_entity.id
_entity.type
_entity.pdbx_description
1 polymer ?
#
loop_
_entity_poly.entity_id
_entity_poly.type
_entity_poly.pdbx_seq_one_letter_code
_entity_poly.pdbx_strand_id
1 'polypeptide(L)'
;SQNEQDNRFYAKFAKITMLEPSDSQECKDMIKAAFEISETYDTPVMMRMTTRVCHSKSLVEYGEPLPQKKKEYVRNRAKFDPVPAMAKGMHTEVEKRWKTLCAFAETSGLTQEEWNGGEIGIVSAGAAYQYAKEVFGDGASYLKLGLTCPLPIERIRAFGDKVKTLYVIEELEPYIEEQLRAAGIACVG
;
A
#
# COMPACT_ATOMS: atom_id res chain seq x y z
N SER A 1 -0.46 0.94 -24.54
CA SER A 1 -0.87 2.21 -23.92
C SER A 1 0.36 2.83 -23.29
N GLN A 2 0.72 4.06 -23.67
CA GLN A 2 1.97 4.74 -23.28
C GLN A 2 1.84 5.64 -22.04
N ASN A 3 0.63 5.78 -21.46
CA ASN A 3 0.44 6.59 -20.26
C ASN A 3 0.50 5.70 -19.02
N GLU A 4 1.39 6.04 -18.08
CA GLU A 4 1.34 5.50 -16.73
C GLU A 4 -0.01 5.89 -16.11
N GLN A 5 -0.76 4.88 -15.65
CA GLN A 5 -2.04 5.08 -14.98
C GLN A 5 -1.84 4.94 -13.48
N ASP A 6 -2.49 5.83 -12.72
CA ASP A 6 -2.46 5.70 -11.28
C ASP A 6 -3.46 4.67 -10.79
N ASN A 7 -2.94 3.47 -10.51
CA ASN A 7 -3.74 2.34 -10.08
C ASN A 7 -4.33 2.47 -8.67
N ARG A 8 -3.87 3.45 -7.88
CA ARG A 8 -4.38 3.74 -6.54
C ARG A 8 -5.88 4.04 -6.57
N PHE A 9 -6.36 4.75 -7.60
CA PHE A 9 -7.78 5.04 -7.77
C PHE A 9 -8.61 3.80 -8.10
N TYR A 10 -8.07 2.85 -8.89
CA TYR A 10 -8.76 1.58 -9.17
C TYR A 10 -8.85 0.70 -7.93
N ALA A 11 -7.77 0.60 -7.15
CA ALA A 11 -7.77 -0.15 -5.90
C ALA A 11 -8.78 0.42 -4.90
N LYS A 12 -8.83 1.75 -4.76
CA LYS A 12 -9.80 2.46 -3.92
C LYS A 12 -11.24 2.24 -4.39
N PHE A 13 -11.48 2.38 -5.70
CA PHE A 13 -12.80 2.12 -6.30
C PHE A 13 -13.27 0.69 -6.04
N ALA A 14 -12.40 -0.29 -6.21
CA ALA A 14 -12.71 -1.71 -6.00
C ALA A 14 -12.75 -2.14 -4.53
N LYS A 15 -12.31 -1.29 -3.59
CA LYS A 15 -12.12 -1.61 -2.16
C LYS A 15 -11.25 -2.84 -1.94
N ILE A 16 -10.10 -2.85 -2.62
CA ILE A 16 -9.10 -3.91 -2.52
C ILE A 16 -7.78 -3.35 -1.98
N THR A 17 -6.98 -4.23 -1.39
CA THR A 17 -5.65 -3.85 -0.91
C THR A 17 -4.71 -3.64 -2.08
N MET A 18 -3.82 -2.67 -1.97
CA MET A 18 -2.73 -2.46 -2.90
C MET A 18 -1.41 -2.27 -2.17
N LEU A 19 -0.41 -3.06 -2.58
CA LEU A 19 0.97 -2.97 -2.12
C LEU A 19 1.82 -2.26 -3.16
N GLU A 20 2.84 -1.54 -2.70
CA GLU A 20 3.64 -0.66 -3.54
C GLU A 20 5.14 -0.78 -3.23
N PRO A 21 5.83 -1.78 -3.82
CA PRO A 21 7.26 -1.99 -3.59
C PRO A 21 8.11 -0.90 -4.24
N SER A 22 9.25 -0.59 -3.63
CA SER A 22 10.20 0.42 -4.10
C SER A 22 11.47 -0.15 -4.76
N ASP A 23 11.74 -1.44 -4.58
CA ASP A 23 12.93 -2.12 -5.12
C ASP A 23 12.68 -3.62 -5.39
N SER A 24 13.71 -4.34 -5.88
CA SER A 24 13.56 -5.77 -6.23
C SER A 24 13.37 -6.68 -5.01
N GLN A 25 13.93 -6.32 -3.85
CA GLN A 25 13.76 -7.11 -2.62
C GLN A 25 12.33 -7.00 -2.11
N GLU A 26 11.79 -5.78 -2.05
CA GLU A 26 10.40 -5.55 -1.65
C GLU A 26 9.43 -6.18 -2.63
N CYS A 27 9.70 -6.19 -3.93
CA CYS A 27 8.86 -6.93 -4.89
C CYS A 27 8.74 -8.41 -4.49
N LYS A 28 9.86 -9.05 -4.16
CA LYS A 28 9.91 -10.46 -3.73
C LYS A 28 9.17 -10.69 -2.41
N ASP A 29 9.36 -9.81 -1.45
CA ASP A 29 8.79 -10.02 -0.11
C ASP A 29 7.31 -9.61 -0.05
N MET A 30 6.93 -8.54 -0.73
CA MET A 30 5.55 -8.06 -0.79
C MET A 30 4.66 -8.96 -1.64
N ILE A 31 5.16 -9.68 -2.66
CA ILE A 31 4.31 -10.65 -3.39
C ILE A 31 3.90 -11.81 -2.47
N LYS A 32 4.81 -12.25 -1.57
CA LYS A 32 4.48 -13.23 -0.54
C LYS A 32 3.42 -12.66 0.42
N ALA A 33 3.63 -11.44 0.91
CA ALA A 33 2.65 -10.77 1.76
C ALA A 33 1.30 -10.59 1.07
N ALA A 34 1.27 -10.30 -0.23
CA ALA A 34 0.03 -10.17 -1.02
C ALA A 34 -0.78 -11.47 -1.02
N PHE A 35 -0.14 -12.64 -1.17
CA PHE A 35 -0.82 -13.92 -1.04
C PHE A 35 -1.37 -14.13 0.37
N GLU A 36 -0.58 -13.87 1.40
CA GLU A 36 -1.01 -14.01 2.81
C GLU A 36 -2.21 -13.09 3.14
N ILE A 37 -2.17 -11.82 2.70
CA ILE A 37 -3.26 -10.86 2.84
C ILE A 37 -4.49 -11.34 2.07
N SER A 38 -4.33 -11.76 0.81
CA SER A 38 -5.43 -12.25 -0.03
C SER A 38 -6.15 -13.42 0.62
N GLU A 39 -5.39 -14.38 1.14
CA GLU A 39 -5.93 -15.57 1.80
C GLU A 39 -6.56 -15.29 3.16
N THR A 40 -6.03 -14.32 3.90
CA THR A 40 -6.52 -13.94 5.24
C THR A 40 -7.82 -13.15 5.15
N TYR A 41 -7.87 -12.18 4.23
CA TYR A 41 -9.00 -11.26 4.11
C TYR A 41 -9.98 -11.63 3.00
N ASP A 42 -9.70 -12.67 2.22
CA ASP A 42 -10.56 -13.15 1.15
C ASP A 42 -10.85 -12.05 0.10
N THR A 43 -9.78 -11.46 -0.44
CA THR A 43 -9.82 -10.38 -1.43
C THR A 43 -8.64 -10.44 -2.37
N PRO A 44 -8.79 -10.03 -3.64
CA PRO A 44 -7.61 -9.75 -4.45
C PRO A 44 -6.76 -8.65 -3.80
N VAL A 45 -5.46 -8.75 -4.02
CA VAL A 45 -4.46 -7.74 -3.65
C VAL A 45 -3.78 -7.29 -4.93
N MET A 46 -3.74 -5.98 -5.16
CA MET A 46 -3.09 -5.37 -6.30
C MET A 46 -1.63 -5.05 -5.97
N MET A 47 -0.71 -5.35 -6.89
CA MET A 47 0.67 -4.90 -6.81
C MET A 47 0.84 -3.70 -7.74
N ARG A 48 1.13 -2.51 -7.20
CA ARG A 48 1.47 -1.35 -8.02
C ARG A 48 2.93 -1.46 -8.43
N MET A 49 3.15 -1.67 -9.71
CA MET A 49 4.47 -1.71 -10.31
C MET A 49 4.67 -0.45 -11.16
N THR A 50 5.78 0.25 -10.94
CA THR A 50 6.15 1.44 -11.72
C THR A 50 7.23 1.10 -12.73
N THR A 51 7.35 1.91 -13.79
CA THR A 51 8.38 1.70 -14.82
C THR A 51 9.77 1.60 -14.20
N ARG A 52 10.07 2.45 -13.21
CA ARG A 52 11.40 2.45 -12.57
C ARG A 52 11.68 1.16 -11.81
N VAL A 53 10.71 0.65 -11.05
CA VAL A 53 10.87 -0.61 -10.31
C VAL A 53 11.03 -1.78 -11.29
N CYS A 54 10.20 -1.84 -12.34
CA CYS A 54 10.27 -2.91 -13.36
C CYS A 54 11.55 -2.91 -14.21
N HIS A 55 12.16 -1.74 -14.45
CA HIS A 55 13.34 -1.59 -15.30
C HIS A 55 14.64 -1.35 -14.52
N SER A 56 14.61 -1.50 -13.20
CA SER A 56 15.80 -1.46 -12.33
C SER A 56 16.19 -2.86 -11.86
N LYS A 57 17.35 -2.96 -11.20
CA LYS A 57 17.84 -4.19 -10.57
C LYS A 57 18.50 -3.81 -9.24
N SER A 58 18.15 -4.51 -8.17
CA SER A 58 18.87 -4.44 -6.89
C SER A 58 19.33 -5.83 -6.47
N LEU A 59 20.22 -5.90 -5.48
CA LEU A 59 20.52 -7.18 -4.82
C LEU A 59 19.27 -7.70 -4.12
N VAL A 60 19.14 -9.03 -4.09
CA VAL A 60 18.02 -9.72 -3.46
C VAL A 60 18.56 -10.91 -2.66
N GLU A 61 18.10 -11.02 -1.43
CA GLU A 61 18.30 -12.19 -0.58
C GLU A 61 17.20 -13.22 -0.87
N TYR A 62 17.61 -14.43 -1.23
CA TYR A 62 16.69 -15.53 -1.41
C TYR A 62 16.23 -16.07 -0.05
N GLY A 63 14.96 -16.45 0.02
CA GLY A 63 14.41 -17.18 1.15
C GLY A 63 14.05 -18.59 0.74
N GLU A 64 13.82 -19.46 1.72
CA GLU A 64 13.36 -20.81 1.47
C GLU A 64 11.90 -20.82 0.99
N PRO A 65 11.55 -21.63 -0.01
CA PRO A 65 10.17 -21.84 -0.42
C PRO A 65 9.32 -22.36 0.73
N LEU A 66 8.13 -21.79 0.92
CA LEU A 66 7.16 -22.33 1.87
C LEU A 66 6.42 -23.53 1.29
N PRO A 67 6.09 -24.55 2.10
CA PRO A 67 5.27 -25.66 1.66
C PRO A 67 3.90 -25.17 1.22
N GLN A 68 3.52 -25.47 -0.02
CA GLN A 68 2.21 -25.09 -0.56
C GLN A 68 1.12 -26.01 -0.04
N LYS A 69 0.08 -25.43 0.56
CA LYS A 69 -1.15 -26.16 0.90
C LYS A 69 -2.21 -25.87 -0.16
N LYS A 70 -2.60 -26.87 -0.93
CA LYS A 70 -3.75 -26.76 -1.82
C LYS A 70 -5.01 -26.65 -0.95
N LYS A 71 -5.73 -25.53 -1.05
CA LYS A 71 -7.07 -25.41 -0.47
C LYS A 71 -8.05 -26.20 -1.33
N GLU A 72 -8.92 -26.96 -0.70
CA GLU A 72 -10.00 -27.65 -1.39
C GLU A 72 -10.97 -26.62 -1.98
N TYR A 73 -11.40 -26.86 -3.22
CA TYR A 73 -12.43 -26.03 -3.83
C TYR A 73 -13.79 -26.40 -3.22
N VAL A 74 -14.38 -25.45 -2.49
CA VAL A 74 -15.73 -25.58 -1.95
C VAL A 74 -16.67 -24.68 -2.75
N ARG A 75 -17.68 -25.27 -3.39
CA ARG A 75 -18.69 -24.52 -4.16
C ARG A 75 -19.46 -23.58 -3.22
N ASN A 76 -19.38 -22.28 -3.47
CA ASN A 76 -20.10 -21.26 -2.69
C ASN A 76 -20.72 -20.20 -3.61
N ARG A 77 -21.98 -20.40 -3.99
CA ARG A 77 -22.69 -19.48 -4.89
C ARG A 77 -22.90 -18.10 -4.30
N ALA A 78 -23.19 -18.01 -2.99
CA ALA A 78 -23.42 -16.73 -2.32
C ALA A 78 -22.16 -15.83 -2.34
N LYS A 79 -20.98 -16.44 -2.44
CA LYS A 79 -19.70 -15.74 -2.55
C LYS A 79 -19.26 -15.49 -3.99
N PHE A 80 -19.45 -16.46 -4.89
CA PHE A 80 -18.85 -16.44 -6.22
C PHE A 80 -19.79 -16.05 -7.36
N ASP A 81 -21.11 -16.03 -7.14
CA ASP A 81 -22.10 -15.68 -8.17
C ASP A 81 -22.65 -14.26 -7.91
N PRO A 82 -22.14 -13.19 -8.56
CA PRO A 82 -22.57 -11.81 -8.35
C PRO A 82 -23.91 -11.50 -9.04
N VAL A 83 -24.94 -12.30 -8.79
CA VAL A 83 -26.30 -12.07 -9.28
C VAL A 83 -27.05 -11.09 -8.37
N PRO A 84 -28.07 -10.37 -8.86
CA PRO A 84 -28.77 -9.34 -8.07
C PRO A 84 -29.28 -9.83 -6.70
N ALA A 85 -29.72 -11.09 -6.60
CA ALA A 85 -30.16 -11.69 -5.35
C ALA A 85 -29.06 -11.80 -4.27
N MET A 86 -27.79 -11.93 -4.68
CA MET A 86 -26.64 -12.08 -3.78
C MET A 86 -25.89 -10.76 -3.55
N ALA A 87 -25.97 -9.82 -4.51
CA ALA A 87 -25.16 -8.59 -4.54
C ALA A 87 -25.25 -7.75 -3.24
N LYS A 88 -26.44 -7.64 -2.63
CA LYS A 88 -26.61 -6.90 -1.37
C LYS A 88 -25.80 -7.50 -0.21
N GLY A 89 -25.81 -8.84 -0.10
CA GLY A 89 -25.03 -9.56 0.90
C GLY A 89 -23.54 -9.42 0.63
N MET A 90 -23.12 -9.61 -0.62
CA MET A 90 -21.72 -9.47 -1.03
C MET A 90 -21.17 -8.07 -0.74
N HIS A 91 -21.93 -7.02 -1.03
CA HIS A 91 -21.51 -5.64 -0.71
C HIS A 91 -21.30 -5.44 0.78
N THR A 92 -22.17 -6.01 1.63
CA THR A 92 -22.01 -5.96 3.09
C THR A 92 -20.70 -6.61 3.54
N GLU A 93 -20.33 -7.75 2.94
CA GLU A 93 -19.05 -8.42 3.24
C GLU A 93 -17.83 -7.61 2.75
N VAL A 94 -17.93 -6.95 1.59
CA VAL A 94 -16.89 -6.00 1.11
C VAL A 94 -16.68 -4.87 2.12
N GLU A 95 -17.74 -4.26 2.66
CA GLU A 95 -17.60 -3.17 3.64
C GLU A 95 -16.99 -3.65 4.96
N LYS A 96 -17.40 -4.82 5.46
CA LYS A 96 -16.80 -5.42 6.67
C LYS A 96 -15.31 -5.68 6.48
N ARG A 97 -14.95 -6.32 5.36
CA ARG A 97 -13.57 -6.60 5.00
C ARG A 97 -12.75 -5.31 4.84
N TRP A 98 -13.31 -4.28 4.19
CA TRP A 98 -12.64 -3.00 4.02
C TRP A 98 -12.25 -2.38 5.36
N LYS A 99 -13.14 -2.41 6.36
CA LYS A 99 -12.82 -1.94 7.73
C LYS A 99 -11.67 -2.72 8.35
N THR A 100 -11.65 -4.05 8.20
CA THR A 100 -10.54 -4.88 8.71
C THR A 100 -9.22 -4.60 8.00
N LEU A 101 -9.25 -4.31 6.69
CA LEU A 101 -8.08 -3.94 5.91
C LEU A 101 -7.55 -2.56 6.30
N CYS A 102 -8.43 -1.59 6.57
CA CYS A 102 -8.03 -0.28 7.12
C CYS A 102 -7.29 -0.45 8.45
N ALA A 103 -7.84 -1.24 9.37
CA ALA A 103 -7.19 -1.51 10.65
C ALA A 103 -5.84 -2.22 10.48
N PHE A 104 -5.76 -3.18 9.55
CA PHE A 104 -4.51 -3.86 9.22
C PHE A 104 -3.44 -2.91 8.67
N ALA A 105 -3.81 -1.97 7.79
CA ALA A 105 -2.87 -1.02 7.22
C ALA A 105 -2.18 -0.17 8.30
N GLU A 106 -2.92 0.27 9.33
CA GLU A 106 -2.36 1.05 10.44
C GLU A 106 -1.24 0.32 11.18
N THR A 107 -1.35 -1.01 11.32
CA THR A 107 -0.41 -1.83 12.10
C THR A 107 0.55 -2.66 11.26
N SER A 108 0.47 -2.58 9.93
CA SER A 108 1.24 -3.45 9.04
C SER A 108 2.73 -3.17 9.13
N GLY A 109 3.53 -4.23 9.25
CA GLY A 109 4.99 -4.17 9.18
C GLY A 109 5.55 -3.84 7.80
N LEU A 110 4.69 -3.77 6.76
CA LEU A 110 5.10 -3.37 5.41
C LEU A 110 5.36 -1.87 5.32
N THR A 111 4.75 -1.06 6.18
CA THR A 111 5.07 0.36 6.29
C THR A 111 6.20 0.52 7.30
N GLN A 112 7.25 1.25 6.91
CA GLN A 112 8.48 1.40 7.66
C GLN A 112 8.72 2.88 8.00
N GLU A 113 9.30 3.11 9.17
CA GLU A 113 9.69 4.44 9.63
C GLU A 113 11.21 4.50 9.75
N GLU A 114 11.79 5.59 9.27
CA GLU A 114 13.20 5.92 9.42
C GLU A 114 13.31 7.33 10.03
N TRP A 115 14.00 7.45 11.17
CA TRP A 115 14.06 8.70 11.92
C TRP A 115 15.46 9.30 11.89
N ASN A 116 15.60 10.47 11.28
CA ASN A 116 16.84 11.25 11.23
C ASN A 116 16.69 12.66 11.84
N GLY A 117 15.53 12.95 12.44
CA GLY A 117 15.24 14.22 13.10
C GLY A 117 13.78 14.64 13.00
N GLY A 118 13.47 15.85 13.47
CA GLY A 118 12.12 16.40 13.52
C GLY A 118 11.88 17.62 12.63
N GLU A 119 12.85 18.08 11.84
CA GLU A 119 12.63 19.27 11.00
C GLU A 119 11.80 18.94 9.74
N ILE A 120 12.12 17.84 9.07
CA ILE A 120 11.46 17.41 7.83
C ILE A 120 11.02 15.96 7.96
N GLY A 121 9.75 15.69 7.68
CA GLY A 121 9.21 14.35 7.49
C GLY A 121 8.71 14.16 6.06
N ILE A 122 8.95 12.99 5.48
CA ILE A 122 8.53 12.65 4.12
C ILE A 122 7.68 11.38 4.15
N VAL A 123 6.47 11.46 3.60
CA VAL A 123 5.61 10.30 3.32
C VAL A 123 5.75 9.95 1.86
N SER A 124 6.11 8.71 1.56
CA SER A 124 6.35 8.27 0.18
C SER A 124 6.15 6.77 0.01
N ALA A 125 5.97 6.34 -1.24
CA ALA A 125 5.85 4.93 -1.63
C ALA A 125 6.62 4.64 -2.93
N GLY A 126 6.86 3.37 -3.22
CA GLY A 126 7.40 2.94 -4.50
C GLY A 126 8.70 3.64 -4.92
N ALA A 127 8.85 3.91 -6.22
CA ALA A 127 10.04 4.58 -6.76
C ALA A 127 10.25 6.00 -6.20
N ALA A 128 9.17 6.71 -5.88
CA ALA A 128 9.23 8.06 -5.33
C ALA A 128 9.99 8.09 -3.98
N TYR A 129 9.91 7.02 -3.19
CA TYR A 129 10.68 6.90 -1.95
C TYR A 129 12.19 6.90 -2.20
N GLN A 130 12.64 6.20 -3.24
CA GLN A 130 14.06 6.14 -3.59
C GLN A 130 14.57 7.53 -4.02
N TYR A 131 13.77 8.27 -4.79
CA TYR A 131 14.10 9.65 -5.18
C TYR A 131 14.19 10.58 -3.97
N ALA A 132 13.24 10.46 -3.03
CA ALA A 132 13.29 11.24 -1.79
C ALA A 132 14.57 10.94 -1.00
N LYS A 133 14.93 9.66 -0.82
CA LYS A 133 16.16 9.25 -0.13
C LYS A 133 17.42 9.76 -0.82
N GLU A 134 17.47 9.76 -2.15
CA GLU A 134 18.62 10.26 -2.91
C GLU A 134 18.82 11.77 -2.73
N VAL A 135 17.74 12.54 -2.69
CA VAL A 135 17.80 14.00 -2.57
C VAL A 135 18.05 14.45 -1.13
N PHE A 136 17.33 13.87 -0.17
CA PHE A 136 17.33 14.35 1.21
C PHE A 136 18.29 13.60 2.14
N GLY A 137 18.72 12.37 1.79
CA GLY A 137 19.66 11.59 2.60
C GLY A 137 19.20 11.47 4.06
N ASP A 138 20.06 11.84 5.00
CA ASP A 138 19.76 11.86 6.44
C ASP A 138 19.18 13.21 6.90
N GLY A 139 18.92 14.14 5.98
CA GLY A 139 18.32 15.45 6.27
C GLY A 139 16.81 15.42 6.53
N ALA A 140 16.17 14.25 6.41
CA ALA A 140 14.74 14.06 6.63
C ALA A 140 14.47 12.71 7.32
N SER A 141 13.34 12.64 8.03
CA SER A 141 12.74 11.38 8.47
C SER A 141 11.77 10.88 7.41
N TYR A 142 11.59 9.57 7.29
CA TYR A 142 10.80 8.95 6.23
C TYR A 142 9.74 8.00 6.81
N LEU A 143 8.53 8.10 6.29
CA LEU A 143 7.49 7.08 6.42
C LEU A 143 7.30 6.44 5.04
N LYS A 144 7.95 5.29 4.85
CA LYS A 144 7.86 4.50 3.63
C LYS A 144 6.63 3.62 3.69
N LEU A 145 5.65 3.93 2.85
CA LEU A 145 4.40 3.17 2.77
C LEU A 145 4.60 1.90 1.96
N GLY A 146 4.33 0.74 2.57
CA GLY A 146 4.22 -0.53 1.85
C GLY A 146 2.80 -0.81 1.33
N LEU A 147 1.79 -0.14 1.93
CA LEU A 147 0.40 -0.14 1.47
C LEU A 147 -0.04 1.28 1.16
N THR A 148 -0.53 1.50 -0.05
CA THR A 148 -1.13 2.78 -0.46
C THR A 148 -2.64 2.69 -0.60
N CYS A 149 -3.22 1.49 -0.52
CA CYS A 149 -4.67 1.29 -0.43
C CYS A 149 -4.99 0.07 0.44
N PRO A 150 -5.74 0.18 1.54
CA PRO A 150 -6.06 1.43 2.24
C PRO A 150 -4.80 2.14 2.74
N LEU A 151 -4.90 3.46 2.89
CA LEU A 151 -3.83 4.32 3.41
C LEU A 151 -3.88 4.32 4.96
N PRO A 152 -2.74 4.18 5.68
CA PRO A 152 -2.71 4.17 7.13
C PRO A 152 -2.71 5.60 7.70
N ILE A 153 -3.89 6.23 7.72
CA ILE A 153 -4.08 7.65 8.04
C ILE A 153 -3.59 7.99 9.44
N GLU A 154 -3.90 7.17 10.44
CA GLU A 154 -3.55 7.49 11.82
C GLU A 154 -2.06 7.29 12.09
N ARG A 155 -1.43 6.30 11.44
CA ARG A 155 0.02 6.17 11.46
C ARG A 155 0.71 7.35 10.78
N ILE A 156 0.21 7.81 9.63
CA ILE A 156 0.76 8.99 8.94
C ILE A 156 0.59 10.24 9.81
N ARG A 157 -0.55 10.41 10.48
CA ARG A 157 -0.77 11.49 11.46
C ARG A 157 0.26 11.44 12.58
N ALA A 158 0.43 10.29 13.22
CA ALA A 158 1.37 10.12 14.32
C ALA A 158 2.83 10.37 13.92
N PHE A 159 3.20 10.08 12.66
CA PHE A 159 4.48 10.45 12.08
C PHE A 159 4.58 11.98 11.85
N GLY A 160 3.54 12.57 11.24
CA GLY A 160 3.44 14.00 10.97
C GLY A 160 3.53 14.87 12.22
N ASP A 161 2.92 14.44 13.33
CA ASP A 161 2.91 15.17 14.61
C ASP A 161 4.31 15.29 15.25
N LYS A 162 5.28 14.49 14.79
CA LYS A 162 6.67 14.49 15.30
C LYS A 162 7.64 15.28 14.42
N VAL A 163 7.15 15.85 13.31
CA VAL A 163 7.95 16.67 12.40
C VAL A 163 7.38 18.07 12.26
N LYS A 164 8.25 19.05 11.98
CA LYS A 164 7.86 20.44 11.81
C LYS A 164 7.19 20.70 10.46
N THR A 165 7.69 20.05 9.40
CA THR A 165 7.08 20.10 8.06
C THR A 165 6.94 18.69 7.51
N LEU A 166 5.73 18.34 7.09
CA LEU A 166 5.41 17.06 6.45
C LEU A 166 5.28 17.24 4.93
N TYR A 167 6.13 16.57 4.17
CA TYR A 167 6.06 16.49 2.72
C TYR A 167 5.47 15.16 2.27
N VAL A 168 4.71 15.18 1.18
CA VAL A 168 4.27 14.00 0.45
C VAL A 168 5.02 13.99 -0.87
N ILE A 169 5.76 12.92 -1.15
CA ILE A 169 6.42 12.74 -2.44
C ILE A 169 5.81 11.50 -3.07
N GLU A 170 5.08 11.67 -4.16
CA GLU A 170 4.36 10.59 -4.84
C GLU A 170 4.46 10.70 -6.36
N GLU A 171 4.19 9.60 -7.05
CA GLU A 171 4.31 9.50 -8.50
C GLU A 171 2.92 9.48 -9.15
N LEU A 172 2.77 10.22 -10.24
CA LEU A 172 1.52 10.47 -10.99
C LEU A 172 0.64 11.53 -10.33
N GLU A 173 -0.44 11.11 -9.66
CA GLU A 173 -1.47 12.01 -9.13
C GLU A 173 -1.26 12.24 -7.61
N PRO A 174 -1.79 13.34 -7.03
CA PRO A 174 -1.67 13.66 -5.61
C PRO A 174 -2.58 12.80 -4.70
N TYR A 175 -2.59 11.48 -4.91
CA TYR A 175 -3.51 10.55 -4.25
C TYR A 175 -3.30 10.45 -2.73
N ILE A 176 -2.06 10.42 -2.26
CA ILE A 176 -1.73 10.40 -0.82
C ILE A 176 -2.02 11.78 -0.25
N GLU A 177 -1.53 12.83 -0.89
CA GLU A 177 -1.71 14.22 -0.47
C GLU A 177 -3.19 14.57 -0.28
N GLU A 178 -4.03 14.30 -1.28
CA GLU A 178 -5.47 14.57 -1.23
C GLU A 178 -6.15 13.86 -0.04
N GLN A 179 -5.74 12.62 0.26
CA GLN A 179 -6.30 11.87 1.37
C GLN A 179 -5.82 12.36 2.73
N LEU A 180 -4.57 12.80 2.84
CA LEU A 180 -4.07 13.44 4.06
C LEU A 180 -4.80 14.77 4.31
N ARG A 181 -4.96 15.59 3.27
CA ARG A 181 -5.74 16.84 3.36
C ARG A 181 -7.19 16.58 3.75
N ALA A 182 -7.84 15.59 3.16
CA ALA A 182 -9.20 15.19 3.50
C ALA A 182 -9.32 14.68 4.95
N ALA A 183 -8.25 14.09 5.50
CA ALA A 183 -8.16 13.67 6.90
C ALA A 183 -7.74 14.81 7.86
N GLY A 184 -7.58 16.05 7.37
CA GLY A 184 -7.16 17.19 8.19
C GLY A 184 -5.69 17.13 8.62
N ILE A 185 -4.84 16.42 7.88
CA ILE A 185 -3.39 16.38 8.10
C ILE A 185 -2.76 17.44 7.20
N ALA A 186 -2.04 18.40 7.79
CA ALA A 186 -1.34 19.42 7.03
C ALA A 186 -0.07 18.84 6.39
N CYS A 187 0.04 18.97 5.07
CA CYS A 187 1.20 18.51 4.31
C CYS A 187 1.46 19.39 3.09
N VAL A 188 2.65 19.23 2.51
CA VAL A 188 3.08 19.85 1.25
C VAL A 188 3.35 18.73 0.24
N GLY A 189 2.59 18.69 -0.86
CA GLY A 189 2.84 17.83 -2.01
C GLY A 189 3.71 18.49 -3.06
#